data_AF-A0A1F9P3X0-F1
#
_entry.id   AF-A0A1F9P3X0-F1
#
_cell.length_a   1.000
_cell.length_b   1.000
_cell.length_c   1.000
_cell.angle_alpha   90.00
_cell.angle_beta   90.00
_cell.angle_gamma   90.00
#
_symmetry.space_group_name_H-M   'P 1'
#
loop_
_entity.id
_entity.type
_entity.pdbx_description
1 polymer ?
#
loop_
_entity_poly.entity_id
_entity_poly.type
_entity_poly.pdbx_seq_one_letter_code
_entity_poly.pdbx_strand_id
1 'polypeptide(L)'
;MTTLKRAWQHLTGAPPGKTQADLAEKYTHFQALLSANNQVMGLMADMEEKLSGDFLFDLQYIRAAVSQLHQETGTLVDALNGLGGNRYGALTEALARIRREVEEVLTRRREIHAAPLVIDFEALNAGMSDVVGGKNANLGEVKNRVGLPVPAGFAISTHAYKVFLDHNHLAARVMAVLESRPLDDLDSLDRVSAELNQMISVALVPPELEAAIMEAYDQLAARRNPDPAPGGHPQLPGIKPPAEGRPH
;
A
#
# COMPACT_ATOMS: atom_id res chain seq x y z
N MET A 1 43.59 9.30 -15.39
CA MET A 1 44.02 7.98 -15.94
C MET A 1 44.82 7.11 -14.96
N THR A 2 45.50 7.66 -13.96
CA THR A 2 46.33 6.92 -12.98
C THR A 2 45.55 6.25 -11.84
N THR A 3 44.39 6.76 -11.47
CA THR A 3 43.50 6.22 -10.41
C THR A 3 42.75 4.96 -10.85
N LEU A 4 42.19 4.98 -12.06
CA LEU A 4 41.52 3.83 -12.70
C LEU A 4 42.47 2.63 -12.86
N LYS A 5 43.74 2.88 -13.19
CA LYS A 5 44.75 1.82 -13.40
C LYS A 5 45.12 1.09 -12.11
N ARG A 6 45.17 1.80 -10.96
CA ARG A 6 45.42 1.19 -9.64
C ARG A 6 44.21 0.43 -9.10
N ALA A 7 43.01 0.99 -9.27
CA ALA A 7 41.77 0.29 -8.92
C ALA A 7 41.66 -1.02 -9.71
N TRP A 8 41.98 -0.98 -11.00
CA TRP A 8 41.97 -2.14 -11.89
C TRP A 8 43.00 -3.22 -11.53
N GLN A 9 44.22 -2.83 -11.13
CA GLN A 9 45.24 -3.79 -10.67
C GLN A 9 44.88 -4.47 -9.34
N HIS A 10 44.23 -3.75 -8.42
CA HIS A 10 43.78 -4.32 -7.15
C HIS A 10 42.60 -5.31 -7.32
N LEU A 11 41.74 -5.08 -8.32
CA LEU A 11 40.56 -5.90 -8.60
C LEU A 11 40.87 -7.19 -9.38
N THR A 12 41.85 -7.17 -10.29
CA THR A 12 42.00 -8.23 -11.31
C THR A 12 43.00 -9.33 -11.00
N GLY A 13 44.00 -9.11 -10.11
CA GLY A 13 44.86 -10.16 -9.54
C GLY A 13 45.51 -11.18 -10.50
N ALA A 14 45.68 -10.90 -11.81
CA ALA A 14 46.07 -11.90 -12.81
C ALA A 14 47.40 -11.60 -13.54
N PRO A 15 48.24 -12.62 -13.83
CA PRO A 15 49.51 -12.48 -14.55
C PRO A 15 49.34 -12.29 -16.07
N PRO A 16 50.33 -11.71 -16.77
CA PRO A 16 50.23 -11.35 -18.18
C PRO A 16 50.31 -12.60 -19.07
N GLY A 17 49.18 -13.01 -19.66
CA GLY A 17 49.17 -14.12 -20.61
C GLY A 17 47.81 -14.67 -21.08
N LYS A 18 46.66 -14.19 -20.58
CA LYS A 18 45.33 -14.64 -21.02
C LYS A 18 44.60 -13.56 -21.84
N THR A 19 44.60 -13.80 -23.15
CA THR A 19 43.63 -13.45 -24.22
C THR A 19 42.77 -12.18 -24.08
N GLN A 20 42.83 -11.33 -25.11
CA GLN A 20 41.99 -10.14 -25.37
C GLN A 20 40.49 -10.33 -25.06
N ALA A 21 39.97 -11.56 -25.16
CA ALA A 21 38.61 -11.93 -24.79
C ALA A 21 38.32 -11.78 -23.27
N ASP A 22 39.24 -12.18 -22.39
CA ASP A 22 39.10 -12.06 -20.92
C ASP A 22 39.13 -10.58 -20.48
N LEU A 23 39.90 -9.77 -21.20
CA LEU A 23 39.94 -8.32 -21.05
C LEU A 23 38.64 -7.65 -21.52
N ALA A 24 38.09 -8.08 -22.65
CA ALA A 24 36.82 -7.58 -23.16
C ALA A 24 35.66 -7.92 -22.21
N GLU A 25 35.62 -9.15 -21.71
CA GLU A 25 34.61 -9.62 -20.74
C GLU A 25 34.66 -8.81 -19.43
N LYS A 26 35.85 -8.63 -18.84
CA LYS A 26 36.02 -7.79 -17.65
C LYS A 26 35.64 -6.33 -17.90
N TYR A 27 35.95 -5.79 -19.08
CA TYR A 27 35.56 -4.44 -19.44
C TYR A 27 34.03 -4.29 -19.54
N THR A 28 33.34 -5.28 -20.10
CA THR A 28 31.86 -5.33 -20.15
C THR A 28 31.26 -5.33 -18.74
N HIS A 29 31.77 -6.16 -17.82
CA HIS A 29 31.31 -6.15 -16.44
C HIS A 29 31.56 -4.80 -15.75
N PHE A 30 32.71 -4.18 -15.98
CA PHE A 30 33.01 -2.85 -15.44
C PHE A 30 32.04 -1.77 -15.95
N GLN A 31 31.70 -1.79 -17.23
CA GLN A 31 30.72 -0.87 -17.80
C GLN A 31 29.31 -1.09 -17.22
N ALA A 32 28.89 -2.35 -17.09
CA ALA A 32 27.62 -2.69 -16.46
C ALA A 32 27.55 -2.19 -15.02
N LEU A 33 28.64 -2.36 -14.26
CA LEU A 33 28.75 -1.87 -12.89
C LEU A 33 28.59 -0.35 -12.81
N LEU A 34 29.31 0.40 -13.65
CA LEU A 34 29.23 1.87 -13.66
C LEU A 34 27.82 2.36 -14.04
N SER A 35 27.22 1.75 -15.06
CA SER A 35 25.88 2.10 -15.51
C SER A 35 24.85 1.86 -14.40
N ALA A 36 24.83 0.66 -13.82
CA ALA A 36 23.90 0.30 -12.77
C ALA A 36 24.08 1.17 -11.51
N ASN A 37 25.32 1.48 -11.13
CA ASN A 37 25.58 2.37 -9.99
C ASN A 37 24.98 3.77 -10.20
N ASN A 38 25.13 4.33 -11.40
CA ASN A 38 24.55 5.63 -11.73
C ASN A 38 23.03 5.61 -11.73
N GLN A 39 22.41 4.51 -12.20
CA GLN A 39 20.96 4.34 -12.15
C GLN A 39 20.45 4.26 -10.70
N VAL A 40 21.12 3.46 -9.85
CA VAL A 40 20.77 3.36 -8.42
C VAL A 40 20.85 4.73 -7.73
N MET A 41 21.93 5.49 -7.95
CA MET A 41 22.08 6.82 -7.34
C MET A 41 21.00 7.80 -7.81
N GLY A 42 20.68 7.81 -9.10
CA GLY A 42 19.62 8.67 -9.64
C GLY A 42 18.25 8.34 -9.06
N LEU A 43 17.96 7.05 -8.93
CA LEU A 43 16.71 6.57 -8.35
C LEU A 43 16.61 6.85 -6.85
N MET A 44 17.69 6.68 -6.10
CA MET A 44 17.74 7.05 -4.68
C MET A 44 17.51 8.55 -4.48
N ALA A 45 18.07 9.40 -5.33
CA ALA A 45 17.84 10.85 -5.28
C ALA A 45 16.37 11.21 -5.53
N ASP A 46 15.73 10.61 -6.53
CA ASP A 46 14.29 10.79 -6.80
C ASP A 46 13.41 10.32 -5.63
N MET A 47 13.76 9.20 -5.00
CA MET A 47 13.06 8.69 -3.82
C MET A 47 13.24 9.60 -2.60
N GLU A 48 14.44 10.15 -2.37
CA GLU A 48 14.71 11.11 -1.29
C GLU A 48 13.96 12.43 -1.49
N GLU A 49 13.88 12.92 -2.72
CA GLU A 49 13.09 14.11 -3.06
C GLU A 49 11.60 13.88 -2.76
N LYS A 50 11.05 12.72 -3.11
CA LYS A 50 9.66 12.38 -2.79
C LYS A 50 9.41 12.21 -1.29
N LEU A 51 10.40 11.74 -0.54
CA LEU A 51 10.34 11.63 0.91
C LEU A 51 10.41 12.99 1.64
N SER A 52 10.82 14.08 0.98
CA SER A 52 10.90 15.41 1.60
C SER A 52 9.53 15.97 2.04
N GLY A 53 8.45 15.39 1.51
CA GLY A 53 7.06 15.78 1.80
C GLY A 53 6.48 16.80 0.82
N ASP A 54 7.28 17.31 -0.12
CA ASP A 54 6.85 18.30 -1.11
C ASP A 54 6.11 17.68 -2.32
N PHE A 55 6.12 16.36 -2.44
CA PHE A 55 5.53 15.62 -3.56
C PHE A 55 4.58 14.52 -3.11
N LEU A 56 3.41 14.44 -3.74
CA LEU A 56 2.47 13.33 -3.59
C LEU A 56 2.90 12.17 -4.51
N PHE A 57 3.15 11.00 -3.94
CA PHE A 57 3.44 9.76 -4.67
C PHE A 57 2.54 8.61 -4.20
N ASP A 58 2.29 7.65 -5.06
CA ASP A 58 1.41 6.51 -4.79
C ASP A 58 2.18 5.19 -4.61
N LEU A 59 1.44 4.11 -4.29
CA LEU A 59 2.03 2.78 -4.10
C LEU A 59 2.61 2.20 -5.40
N GLN A 60 2.10 2.62 -6.57
CA GLN A 60 2.59 2.17 -7.86
C GLN A 60 4.00 2.72 -8.11
N TYR A 61 4.23 3.99 -7.79
CA TYR A 61 5.57 4.58 -7.80
C TYR A 61 6.52 3.81 -6.88
N ILE A 62 6.13 3.55 -5.63
CA ILE A 62 6.99 2.81 -4.67
C ILE A 62 7.36 1.43 -5.23
N ARG A 63 6.39 0.70 -5.78
CA ARG A 63 6.62 -0.63 -6.38
C ARG A 63 7.55 -0.56 -7.59
N ALA A 64 7.34 0.42 -8.47
CA ALA A 64 8.20 0.61 -9.64
C ALA A 64 9.63 0.95 -9.24
N ALA A 65 9.82 1.90 -8.31
CA ALA A 65 11.12 2.31 -7.81
C ALA A 65 11.87 1.14 -7.13
N VAL A 66 11.20 0.38 -6.27
CA VAL A 66 11.83 -0.78 -5.63
C VAL A 66 12.17 -1.88 -6.63
N SER A 67 11.29 -2.15 -7.60
CA SER A 67 11.57 -3.12 -8.67
C SER A 67 12.82 -2.72 -9.46
N GLN A 68 12.95 -1.44 -9.80
CA GLN A 68 14.11 -0.93 -10.52
C GLN A 68 15.39 -0.97 -9.65
N LEU A 69 15.32 -0.60 -8.37
CA LEU A 69 16.45 -0.77 -7.44
C LEU A 69 16.91 -2.22 -7.36
N HIS A 70 15.98 -3.18 -7.28
CA HIS A 70 16.31 -4.61 -7.25
C HIS A 70 16.99 -5.09 -8.52
N GLN A 71 16.54 -4.62 -9.68
CA GLN A 71 17.16 -4.95 -10.97
C GLN A 71 18.58 -4.40 -11.05
N GLU A 72 18.78 -3.11 -10.78
CA GLU A 72 20.10 -2.48 -10.91
C GLU A 72 21.09 -2.99 -9.85
N THR A 73 20.64 -3.24 -8.63
CA THR A 73 21.49 -3.85 -7.59
C THR A 73 21.86 -5.29 -7.94
N GLY A 74 20.97 -6.03 -8.62
CA GLY A 74 21.28 -7.33 -9.21
C GLY A 74 22.41 -7.23 -10.24
N THR A 75 22.28 -6.31 -11.20
CA THR A 75 23.33 -6.03 -12.20
C THR A 75 24.67 -5.66 -11.56
N LEU A 76 24.66 -4.87 -10.48
CA LEU A 76 25.88 -4.53 -9.72
C LEU A 76 26.56 -5.76 -9.12
N VAL A 77 25.80 -6.63 -8.47
CA VAL A 77 26.32 -7.84 -7.84
C VAL A 77 26.86 -8.82 -8.89
N ASP A 78 26.14 -9.00 -10.00
CA ASP A 78 26.56 -9.87 -11.10
C ASP A 78 27.84 -9.35 -11.79
N ALA A 79 27.92 -8.03 -12.00
CA ALA A 79 29.11 -7.40 -12.54
C ALA A 79 30.33 -7.53 -11.61
N LEU A 80 30.13 -7.36 -10.29
CA LEU A 80 31.19 -7.57 -9.30
C LEU A 80 31.66 -9.02 -9.29
N ASN A 81 30.74 -9.98 -9.33
CA ASN A 81 31.07 -11.40 -9.43
C ASN A 81 31.83 -11.72 -10.72
N GLY A 82 31.40 -11.21 -11.87
CA GLY A 82 32.10 -11.38 -13.15
C GLY A 82 33.52 -10.80 -13.12
N LEU A 83 33.70 -9.60 -12.58
CA LEU A 83 35.02 -8.98 -12.40
C LEU A 83 35.93 -9.75 -11.45
N GLY A 84 35.36 -10.28 -10.36
CA GLY A 84 36.07 -10.96 -9.30
C GLY A 84 36.32 -12.45 -9.57
N GLY A 85 35.90 -13.00 -10.70
CA GLY A 85 35.98 -14.44 -10.93
C GLY A 85 35.12 -15.24 -9.95
N ASN A 86 33.90 -14.75 -9.69
CA ASN A 86 32.89 -15.32 -8.80
C ASN A 86 33.26 -15.32 -7.30
N ARG A 87 34.21 -14.47 -6.90
CA ARG A 87 34.67 -14.34 -5.50
C ARG A 87 33.67 -13.69 -4.55
N TYR A 88 32.58 -13.12 -5.06
CA TYR A 88 31.62 -12.34 -4.28
C TYR A 88 30.26 -13.02 -4.18
N GLY A 89 30.19 -14.36 -4.24
CA GLY A 89 28.92 -15.10 -4.14
C GLY A 89 28.09 -14.79 -2.88
N ALA A 90 28.74 -14.41 -1.78
CA ALA A 90 28.06 -13.93 -0.57
C ALA A 90 27.22 -12.65 -0.79
N LEU A 91 27.59 -11.80 -1.75
CA LEU A 91 26.79 -10.62 -2.13
C LEU A 91 25.47 -11.03 -2.78
N THR A 92 25.48 -12.09 -3.58
CA THR A 92 24.26 -12.64 -4.20
C THR A 92 23.30 -13.14 -3.14
N GLU A 93 23.80 -13.84 -2.12
CA GLU A 93 22.99 -14.30 -0.99
C GLU A 93 22.45 -13.14 -0.14
N ALA A 94 23.29 -12.15 0.15
CA ALA A 94 22.90 -10.95 0.89
C ALA A 94 21.83 -10.15 0.13
N LEU A 95 21.99 -9.96 -1.18
CA LEU A 95 21.01 -9.30 -2.03
C LEU A 95 19.69 -10.07 -2.04
N ALA A 96 19.73 -11.40 -2.19
CA ALA A 96 18.52 -12.23 -2.16
C ALA A 96 17.78 -12.12 -0.82
N ARG A 97 18.52 -12.03 0.30
CA ARG A 97 17.93 -11.81 1.63
C ARG A 97 17.25 -10.43 1.72
N ILE A 98 17.97 -9.36 1.37
CA ILE A 98 17.43 -7.99 1.43
C ILE A 98 16.21 -7.85 0.51
N ARG A 99 16.25 -8.41 -0.70
CA ARG A 99 15.10 -8.42 -1.62
C ARG A 99 13.86 -9.05 -0.99
N ARG A 100 14.01 -10.17 -0.27
CA ARG A 100 12.88 -10.78 0.44
C ARG A 100 12.34 -9.91 1.56
N GLU A 101 13.22 -9.28 2.36
CA GLU A 101 12.80 -8.38 3.45
C GLU A 101 12.05 -7.16 2.91
N VAL A 102 12.56 -6.54 1.84
CA VAL A 102 11.90 -5.40 1.19
C VAL A 102 10.55 -5.82 0.58
N GLU A 103 10.51 -6.96 -0.11
CA GLU A 103 9.27 -7.47 -0.69
C GLU A 103 8.25 -7.79 0.41
N GLU A 104 8.66 -8.33 1.56
CA GLU A 104 7.79 -8.56 2.71
C GLU A 104 7.20 -7.25 3.24
N VAL A 105 7.98 -6.16 3.26
CA VAL A 105 7.49 -4.83 3.66
C VAL A 105 6.51 -4.27 2.63
N LEU A 106 6.78 -4.43 1.34
CA LEU A 106 5.89 -3.96 0.27
C LEU A 106 4.60 -4.77 0.13
N THR A 107 4.68 -6.07 0.42
CA THR A 107 3.55 -7.01 0.33
C THR A 107 2.85 -7.23 1.65
N ARG A 108 3.38 -6.71 2.77
CA ARG A 108 2.63 -6.46 3.99
C ARG A 108 1.47 -5.53 3.63
N ARG A 109 0.38 -6.13 3.19
CA ARG A 109 -0.95 -5.62 3.47
C ARG A 109 -0.93 -5.38 4.96
N ARG A 110 -1.21 -4.15 5.40
CA ARG A 110 -1.59 -3.93 6.80
C ARG A 110 -2.68 -4.95 7.07
N GLU A 111 -2.36 -6.03 7.80
CA GLU A 111 -3.35 -7.04 8.10
C GLU A 111 -4.41 -6.32 8.90
N ILE A 112 -5.61 -6.24 8.33
CA ILE A 112 -6.74 -5.71 9.06
C ILE A 112 -7.05 -6.76 10.13
N HIS A 113 -6.49 -6.54 11.31
CA HIS A 113 -6.66 -7.40 12.47
C HIS A 113 -8.14 -7.45 12.86
N ALA A 114 -8.53 -8.56 13.49
CA ALA A 114 -9.86 -8.66 14.09
C ALA A 114 -10.01 -7.59 15.17
N ALA A 115 -11.07 -6.80 15.06
CA ALA A 115 -11.41 -5.72 15.97
C ALA A 115 -12.93 -5.62 16.06
N PRO A 116 -13.49 -4.92 17.07
CA PRO A 116 -14.92 -4.61 17.08
C PRO A 116 -15.35 -3.93 15.78
N LEU A 117 -16.52 -4.29 15.26
CA LEU A 117 -17.05 -3.73 14.01
C LEU A 117 -17.33 -2.23 14.13
N VAL A 118 -17.73 -1.81 15.34
CA VAL A 118 -18.01 -0.43 15.71
C VAL A 118 -17.27 -0.11 17.01
N ILE A 119 -16.67 1.08 17.09
CA ILE A 119 -15.90 1.53 18.25
C ILE A 119 -16.37 2.93 18.66
N ASP A 120 -16.76 3.09 19.92
CA ASP A 120 -17.17 4.39 20.48
C ASP A 120 -16.02 5.40 20.46
N PHE A 121 -16.32 6.67 20.17
CA PHE A 121 -15.31 7.74 20.20
C PHE A 121 -14.61 7.89 21.56
N GLU A 122 -15.24 7.52 22.67
CA GLU A 122 -14.62 7.49 24.01
C GLU A 122 -13.48 6.48 24.13
N ALA A 123 -13.46 5.43 23.30
CA ALA A 123 -12.41 4.40 23.31
C ALA A 123 -11.27 4.69 22.31
N LEU A 124 -11.41 5.72 21.47
CA LEU A 124 -10.43 6.03 20.42
C LEU A 124 -9.21 6.80 20.94
N ASN A 125 -8.06 6.55 20.32
CA ASN A 125 -6.82 7.31 20.53
C ASN A 125 -5.97 7.37 19.25
N ALA A 126 -4.93 8.21 19.25
CA ALA A 126 -4.06 8.39 18.08
C ALA A 126 -3.40 7.10 17.56
N GLY A 127 -3.15 6.11 18.43
CA GLY A 127 -2.56 4.82 18.07
C GLY A 127 -3.51 3.87 17.32
N MET A 128 -4.78 4.21 17.20
CA MET A 128 -5.79 3.37 16.53
C MET A 128 -5.97 3.70 15.03
N SER A 129 -5.03 4.41 14.40
CA SER A 129 -5.09 4.76 12.98
C SER A 129 -5.31 3.56 12.06
N ASP A 130 -4.79 2.40 12.45
CA ASP A 130 -4.85 1.17 11.66
C ASP A 130 -6.20 0.44 11.83
N VAL A 131 -6.91 0.74 12.92
CA VAL A 131 -8.20 0.13 13.28
C VAL A 131 -9.39 0.98 12.82
N VAL A 132 -9.28 2.31 12.84
CA VAL A 132 -10.41 3.22 12.50
C VAL A 132 -10.09 4.25 11.42
N GLY A 133 -8.86 4.27 10.91
CA GLY A 133 -8.37 5.30 10.01
C GLY A 133 -7.84 6.53 10.76
N GLY A 134 -6.92 7.26 10.12
CA GLY A 134 -6.25 8.42 10.75
C GLY A 134 -7.19 9.54 11.20
N LYS A 135 -8.30 9.78 10.49
CA LYS A 135 -9.27 10.82 10.85
C LYS A 135 -9.99 10.51 12.16
N ASN A 136 -10.52 9.29 12.30
CA ASN A 136 -11.23 8.87 13.50
C ASN A 136 -10.28 8.75 14.70
N ALA A 137 -9.06 8.23 14.48
CA ALA A 137 -8.03 8.18 15.52
C ALA A 137 -7.68 9.59 16.04
N ASN A 138 -7.50 10.56 15.14
CA ASN A 138 -7.24 11.94 15.51
C ASN A 138 -8.43 12.61 16.22
N LEU A 139 -9.67 12.35 15.79
CA LEU A 139 -10.86 12.83 16.50
C LEU A 139 -10.94 12.27 17.92
N GLY A 140 -10.62 10.99 18.11
CA GLY A 140 -10.51 10.37 19.43
C GLY A 140 -9.46 11.02 20.31
N GLU A 141 -8.27 11.27 19.77
CA GLU A 141 -7.18 11.95 20.49
C GLU A 141 -7.59 13.37 20.94
N VAL A 142 -8.20 14.13 20.03
CA VAL A 142 -8.68 15.49 20.29
C VAL A 142 -9.76 15.50 21.37
N LYS A 143 -10.70 14.54 21.33
CA LYS A 143 -11.75 14.40 22.34
C LYS A 143 -11.20 13.97 23.70
N ASN A 144 -10.46 12.86 23.73
CA ASN A 144 -10.18 12.12 24.97
C ASN A 144 -8.92 12.61 25.69
N ARG A 145 -7.93 13.13 24.95
CA ARG A 145 -6.66 13.60 25.53
C ARG A 145 -6.57 15.12 25.57
N VAL A 146 -6.95 15.80 24.48
CA VAL A 146 -6.91 17.27 24.42
C VAL A 146 -8.13 17.89 25.11
N GLY A 147 -9.25 17.17 25.18
CA GLY A 147 -10.46 17.62 25.86
C GLY A 147 -11.24 18.68 25.08
N LEU A 148 -11.03 18.78 23.76
CA LEU A 148 -11.81 19.69 22.93
C LEU A 148 -13.20 19.12 22.65
N PRO A 149 -14.22 19.98 22.47
CA PRO A 149 -15.58 19.53 22.20
C PRO A 149 -15.65 18.84 20.83
N VAL A 150 -15.87 17.52 20.87
CA VAL A 150 -16.15 16.69 19.70
C VAL A 150 -17.55 16.09 19.88
N PRO A 151 -18.43 16.15 18.87
CA PRO A 151 -19.74 15.51 18.93
C PRO A 151 -19.64 14.03 19.33
N ALA A 152 -20.58 13.57 20.16
CA ALA A 152 -20.68 12.15 20.47
C ALA A 152 -20.93 11.33 19.19
N GLY A 153 -20.33 10.15 19.11
CA GLY A 153 -20.37 9.33 17.92
C GLY A 153 -19.55 8.05 18.09
N PHE A 154 -19.53 7.26 17.02
CA PHE A 154 -18.78 6.02 16.91
C PHE A 154 -18.12 5.92 15.54
N ALA A 155 -17.04 5.14 15.45
CA ALA A 155 -16.34 4.83 14.21
C ALA A 155 -16.68 3.41 13.76
N ILE A 156 -16.90 3.22 12.47
CA ILE A 156 -16.89 1.90 11.83
C ILE A 156 -15.43 1.52 11.60
N SER A 157 -15.02 0.34 12.06
CA SER A 157 -13.63 -0.09 11.98
C SER A 157 -13.21 -0.51 10.57
N THR A 158 -11.90 -0.53 10.32
CA THR A 158 -11.31 -1.12 9.11
C THR A 158 -11.62 -2.61 9.03
N HIS A 159 -11.79 -3.28 10.17
CA HIS A 159 -12.27 -4.67 10.23
C HIS A 159 -13.69 -4.83 9.69
N ALA A 160 -14.62 -3.95 10.07
CA ALA A 160 -15.97 -3.95 9.50
C ALA A 160 -15.97 -3.75 7.98
N TYR A 161 -15.09 -2.88 7.46
CA TYR A 161 -14.89 -2.73 6.03
C TYR A 161 -14.41 -4.03 5.36
N LYS A 162 -13.45 -4.73 5.97
CA LYS A 162 -12.99 -6.05 5.47
C LYS A 162 -14.13 -7.07 5.46
N VAL A 163 -14.87 -7.20 6.56
CA VAL A 163 -16.02 -8.11 6.67
C VAL A 163 -17.08 -7.81 5.59
N PHE A 164 -17.37 -6.54 5.34
CA PHE A 164 -18.26 -6.10 4.26
C PHE A 164 -17.75 -6.51 2.87
N LEU A 165 -16.46 -6.30 2.58
CA LEU A 165 -15.87 -6.71 1.30
C LEU A 165 -15.89 -8.23 1.12
N ASP A 166 -15.54 -8.98 2.16
CA ASP A 166 -15.47 -10.45 2.14
C ASP A 166 -16.85 -11.08 1.94
N HIS A 167 -17.87 -10.57 2.66
CA HIS A 167 -19.27 -11.02 2.53
C HIS A 167 -19.81 -10.88 1.11
N ASN A 168 -19.42 -9.82 0.40
CA ASN A 168 -19.89 -9.53 -0.96
C ASN A 168 -18.93 -10.01 -2.06
N HIS A 169 -17.83 -10.69 -1.70
CA HIS A 169 -16.75 -11.09 -2.61
C HIS A 169 -16.23 -9.92 -3.47
N LEU A 170 -16.24 -8.70 -2.91
CA LEU A 170 -15.93 -7.48 -3.66
C LEU A 170 -14.44 -7.32 -3.91
N ALA A 171 -13.59 -7.76 -2.98
CA ALA A 171 -12.14 -7.54 -3.07
C ALA A 171 -11.56 -8.08 -4.40
N ALA A 172 -11.93 -9.30 -4.80
CA ALA A 172 -11.47 -9.89 -6.06
C ALA A 172 -12.02 -9.15 -7.29
N ARG A 173 -13.28 -8.73 -7.23
CA ARG A 173 -13.94 -8.01 -8.34
C ARG A 173 -13.36 -6.61 -8.55
N VAL A 174 -13.11 -5.88 -7.46
CA VAL A 174 -12.45 -4.57 -7.48
C VAL A 174 -11.06 -4.69 -8.09
N MET A 175 -10.27 -5.67 -7.66
CA MET A 175 -8.95 -5.94 -8.24
C MET A 175 -9.03 -6.24 -9.75
N ALA A 176 -9.97 -7.07 -10.19
CA ALA A 176 -10.14 -7.37 -11.60
C ALA A 176 -10.48 -6.14 -12.46
N VAL A 177 -11.32 -5.23 -11.93
CA VAL A 177 -11.63 -3.97 -12.63
C VAL A 177 -10.40 -3.07 -12.71
N LEU A 178 -9.62 -2.96 -11.64
CA LEU A 178 -8.39 -2.17 -11.61
C LEU A 178 -7.29 -2.74 -12.51
N GLU A 179 -7.17 -4.05 -12.63
CA GLU A 179 -6.15 -4.71 -13.47
C GLU A 179 -6.52 -4.73 -14.96
N SER A 180 -7.81 -4.78 -15.28
CA SER A 180 -8.28 -4.89 -16.68
C SER A 180 -8.28 -3.58 -17.45
N ARG A 181 -8.08 -2.43 -16.78
CA ARG A 181 -8.18 -1.11 -17.41
C ARG A 181 -6.99 -0.23 -17.06
N PRO A 182 -6.28 0.34 -18.06
CA PRO A 182 -5.31 1.38 -17.79
C PRO A 182 -6.03 2.61 -17.21
N LEU A 183 -5.41 3.24 -16.21
CA LEU A 183 -5.86 4.48 -15.59
C LEU A 183 -4.97 5.63 -16.09
N ASP A 184 -4.92 5.79 -17.40
CA ASP A 184 -4.00 6.67 -18.10
C ASP A 184 -4.61 8.03 -18.49
N ASP A 185 -5.94 8.17 -18.39
CA ASP A 185 -6.66 9.43 -18.60
C ASP A 185 -7.79 9.66 -17.57
N LEU A 186 -8.33 10.88 -17.54
CA LEU A 186 -9.40 11.25 -16.61
C LEU A 186 -10.72 10.52 -16.91
N ASP A 187 -11.04 10.27 -18.17
CA ASP A 187 -12.29 9.62 -18.57
C ASP A 187 -12.34 8.14 -18.15
N SER A 188 -11.20 7.44 -18.25
CA SER A 188 -11.01 6.06 -17.79
C SER A 188 -11.08 5.97 -16.27
N LEU A 189 -10.42 6.90 -15.57
CA LEU A 189 -10.53 7.04 -14.11
C LEU A 189 -11.98 7.24 -13.67
N ASP A 190 -12.72 8.15 -14.31
CA ASP A 190 -14.12 8.42 -13.97
C ASP A 190 -15.02 7.20 -14.19
N ARG A 191 -14.83 6.48 -15.31
CA ARG A 191 -15.58 5.24 -15.60
C ARG A 191 -15.28 4.15 -14.59
N VAL A 192 -14.01 3.93 -14.26
CA VAL A 192 -13.61 2.93 -13.25
C VAL A 192 -14.17 3.31 -11.89
N SER A 193 -14.05 4.57 -11.49
CA SER A 193 -14.61 5.09 -10.24
C SER A 193 -16.13 4.89 -10.16
N ALA A 194 -16.86 5.21 -11.22
CA ALA A 194 -18.32 5.02 -11.28
C ALA A 194 -18.71 3.54 -11.14
N GLU A 195 -17.99 2.63 -11.81
CA GLU A 195 -18.21 1.20 -11.72
C GLU A 195 -17.92 0.65 -10.31
N LEU A 196 -16.80 1.05 -9.69
CA LEU A 196 -16.46 0.68 -8.32
C LEU A 196 -17.51 1.20 -7.32
N ASN A 197 -17.93 2.46 -7.47
CA ASN A 197 -18.97 3.06 -6.63
C ASN A 197 -20.31 2.32 -6.78
N GLN A 198 -20.70 1.95 -8.00
CA GLN A 198 -21.92 1.18 -8.23
C GLN A 198 -21.83 -0.19 -7.56
N MET A 199 -20.70 -0.90 -7.69
CA MET A 199 -20.50 -2.20 -7.05
C MET A 199 -20.63 -2.12 -5.52
N ILE A 200 -20.07 -1.09 -4.90
CA ILE A 200 -20.18 -0.88 -3.45
C ILE A 200 -21.61 -0.49 -3.05
N SER A 201 -22.29 0.34 -3.84
CA SER A 201 -23.61 0.87 -3.50
C SER A 201 -24.73 -0.19 -3.50
N VAL A 202 -24.60 -1.24 -4.31
CA VAL A 202 -25.57 -2.34 -4.37
C VAL A 202 -25.19 -3.54 -3.49
N ALA A 203 -24.05 -3.47 -2.81
CA ALA A 203 -23.58 -4.55 -1.96
C ALA A 203 -24.37 -4.63 -0.65
N LEU A 204 -24.53 -5.85 -0.13
CA LEU A 204 -25.32 -6.12 1.07
C LEU A 204 -24.49 -5.85 2.31
N VAL A 205 -25.06 -5.14 3.28
CA VAL A 205 -24.44 -4.99 4.60
C VAL A 205 -24.58 -6.32 5.35
N PRO A 206 -23.47 -6.92 5.85
CA PRO A 206 -23.54 -8.14 6.65
C PRO A 206 -24.46 -7.96 7.88
N PRO A 207 -25.31 -8.94 8.24
CA PRO A 207 -26.26 -8.80 9.34
C PRO A 207 -25.60 -8.45 10.69
N GLU A 208 -24.42 -9.00 10.94
CA GLU A 208 -23.61 -8.70 12.13
C GLU A 208 -23.11 -7.25 12.18
N LEU A 209 -22.78 -6.66 11.02
CA LEU A 209 -22.37 -5.27 10.91
C LEU A 209 -23.57 -4.34 11.06
N GLU A 210 -24.70 -4.67 10.44
CA GLU A 210 -25.95 -3.93 10.61
C GLU A 210 -26.37 -3.89 12.08
N ALA A 211 -26.38 -5.05 12.76
CA ALA A 211 -26.71 -5.13 14.18
C ALA A 211 -25.77 -4.26 15.04
N ALA A 212 -24.46 -4.33 14.81
CA ALA A 212 -23.48 -3.53 15.55
C ALA A 212 -23.67 -2.01 15.34
N ILE A 213 -23.99 -1.58 14.11
CA ILE A 213 -24.25 -0.17 13.81
C ILE A 213 -25.55 0.30 14.49
N MET A 214 -26.61 -0.49 14.42
CA MET A 214 -27.89 -0.16 15.04
C MET A 214 -27.77 -0.09 16.56
N GLU A 215 -27.07 -1.03 17.19
CA GLU A 215 -26.82 -1.00 18.63
C GLU A 215 -26.04 0.26 19.06
N ALA A 216 -24.97 0.60 18.33
CA ALA A 216 -24.20 1.82 18.61
C ALA A 216 -25.03 3.10 18.40
N TYR A 217 -25.91 3.10 17.40
CA TYR A 217 -26.84 4.20 17.15
C TYR A 217 -27.85 4.37 18.29
N ASP A 218 -28.46 3.28 18.75
CA ASP A 218 -29.42 3.30 19.85
C ASP A 218 -28.77 3.78 21.16
N GLN A 219 -27.54 3.34 21.44
CA GLN A 219 -26.75 3.82 22.58
C GLN A 219 -26.45 5.32 22.46
N LEU A 220 -26.08 5.81 21.27
CA LEU A 220 -25.84 7.23 21.03
C LEU A 220 -27.13 8.07 21.21
N ALA A 221 -28.26 7.56 20.73
CA ALA A 221 -29.56 8.19 20.87
C ALA A 221 -29.97 8.30 22.34
N ALA A 222 -29.79 7.23 23.13
CA ALA A 222 -30.09 7.21 24.56
C ALA A 222 -29.23 8.20 25.36
N ARG A 223 -27.96 8.40 24.99
CA ARG A 223 -27.09 9.42 25.62
C ARG A 223 -27.53 10.84 25.29
N ARG A 224 -28.15 11.05 24.13
CA ARG A 224 -28.60 12.38 23.66
C ARG A 224 -30.01 12.74 24.16
N ASN A 225 -30.87 11.74 24.39
CA ASN A 225 -32.21 11.90 24.94
C ASN A 225 -32.40 10.91 26.10
N PRO A 226 -32.34 11.35 27.38
CA PRO A 226 -32.56 10.47 28.52
C PRO A 226 -34.01 9.97 28.67
N ASP A 227 -34.94 10.36 27.79
CA ASP A 227 -36.34 9.94 27.82
C ASP A 227 -36.78 9.40 26.45
N PRO A 228 -36.77 8.07 26.23
CA PRO A 228 -37.28 7.45 25.03
C PRO A 228 -38.78 7.14 25.19
N ALA A 229 -39.63 7.84 24.44
CA ALA A 229 -40.98 7.32 24.19
C ALA A 229 -40.85 5.97 23.43
N PRO A 230 -41.54 4.91 23.86
CA PRO A 230 -41.35 3.58 23.27
C PRO A 230 -42.01 3.51 21.88
N GLY A 231 -41.22 3.15 20.85
CA GLY A 231 -41.78 2.61 19.59
C GLY A 231 -41.41 3.29 18.28
N GLY A 232 -40.44 4.20 18.23
CA GLY A 232 -40.00 4.83 16.97
C GLY A 232 -38.76 4.19 16.37
N HIS A 233 -38.86 3.07 15.65
CA HIS A 233 -37.77 2.64 14.77
C HIS A 233 -37.62 3.65 13.62
N PRO A 234 -36.47 4.30 13.43
CA PRO A 234 -36.24 5.12 12.25
C PRO A 234 -36.04 4.20 11.05
N GLN A 235 -36.97 4.22 10.09
CA GLN A 235 -36.74 3.58 8.80
C GLN A 235 -35.63 4.31 8.05
N LEU A 236 -34.56 3.57 7.73
CA LEU A 236 -33.55 4.00 6.77
C LEU A 236 -34.25 4.46 5.48
N PRO A 237 -33.78 5.54 4.82
CA PRO A 237 -34.38 5.99 3.56
C PRO A 237 -34.35 4.84 2.54
N GLY A 238 -35.54 4.36 2.21
CA GLY A 238 -35.74 3.15 1.41
C GLY A 238 -35.05 3.24 0.05
N ILE A 239 -34.18 2.27 -0.22
CA ILE A 239 -33.73 1.95 -1.56
C ILE A 239 -34.96 1.52 -2.34
N LYS A 240 -35.41 2.38 -3.26
CA LYS A 240 -36.59 2.16 -4.10
C LYS A 240 -36.32 0.96 -5.03
N PRO A 241 -37.13 -0.11 -5.00
CA PRO A 241 -36.97 -1.21 -5.95
C PRO A 241 -37.31 -0.73 -7.38
N PRO A 242 -36.72 -1.35 -8.41
CA PRO A 242 -36.96 -0.98 -9.80
C PRO A 242 -38.42 -1.22 -10.17
N ALA A 243 -39.02 -0.25 -10.86
CA ALA A 243 -40.42 -0.30 -11.28
C ALA A 243 -40.65 -1.42 -12.30
N GLU A 244 -41.46 -2.40 -11.91
CA GLU A 244 -42.03 -3.37 -12.84
C GLU A 244 -42.96 -2.65 -13.82
N GLY A 245 -42.64 -2.78 -15.11
CA GLY A 245 -43.50 -2.31 -16.19
C GLY A 245 -44.84 -3.04 -16.18
N ARG A 246 -45.93 -2.30 -16.44
CA ARG A 246 -47.20 -2.88 -16.87
C ARG A 246 -47.43 -2.59 -18.35
N PRO A 247 -48.06 -3.53 -19.07
CA PRO A 247 -48.23 -3.48 -20.50
C PRO A 247 -49.43 -2.61 -20.87
N HIS A 248 -49.33 -1.87 -21.98
CA HIS A 248 -50.39 -1.67 -22.96
C HIS A 248 -49.76 -1.26 -24.29
#